data_AF-A0A6B3IR39-F1
#
_entry.id   AF-A0A6B3IR39-F1
#
_cell.length_a   1.000
_cell.length_b   1.000
_cell.length_c   1.000
_cell.angle_alpha   90.00
_cell.angle_beta   90.00
_cell.angle_gamma   90.00
#
_symmetry.space_group_name_H-M   'P 1'
#
loop_
_entity.id
_entity.type
_entity.pdbx_description
1 polymer ?
#
loop_
_entity_poly.entity_id
_entity_poly.type
_entity_poly.pdbx_seq_one_letter_code
_entity_poly.pdbx_strand_id
1 'polypeptide(L)'
;AVQYARTAEEAGADGLLAMPPYLVVADQEGLLNHYAALAAATGLETIVYQRDNAVFTPETVVALARTPGIIGLKDGYGDLDLMQRIVSAVRTQLPGDAFLYFNGLPTA
;
A
#
# COMPACT_ATOMS: atom_id res chain seq x y z
N ALA A 1 3.31 2.66 13.92
CA ALA A 1 3.24 1.67 12.82
C ALA A 1 4.17 0.48 13.09
N VAL A 2 5.49 0.67 13.05
CA VAL A 2 6.49 -0.41 13.25
C VAL A 2 6.27 -1.25 14.53
N GLN A 3 6.06 -0.62 15.68
CA GLN A 3 5.80 -1.37 16.92
C GLN A 3 4.58 -2.28 16.79
N TYR A 4 3.49 -1.81 16.19
CA TYR A 4 2.27 -2.60 16.00
C TYR A 4 2.46 -3.72 14.97
N ALA A 5 3.26 -3.51 13.92
CA ALA A 5 3.60 -4.58 12.97
C ALA A 5 4.31 -5.74 13.65
N ARG A 6 5.31 -5.45 14.49
CA ARG A 6 6.01 -6.47 15.28
C ARG A 6 5.08 -7.18 16.25
N THR A 7 4.23 -6.44 16.96
CA THR A 7 3.24 -7.05 17.86
C THR A 7 2.24 -7.93 17.12
N ALA A 8 1.82 -7.55 15.91
CA ALA A 8 0.93 -8.37 15.09
C ALA A 8 1.61 -9.66 14.62
N GLU A 9 2.88 -9.58 14.21
CA GLU A 9 3.69 -10.75 13.84
C GLU A 9 3.90 -11.70 15.03
N GLU A 10 4.27 -11.17 16.20
CA GLU A 10 4.39 -11.94 17.45
C GLU A 10 3.08 -12.61 17.86
N ALA A 11 1.95 -12.00 17.54
CA ALA A 11 0.61 -12.55 17.77
C ALA A 11 0.19 -13.61 16.73
N GLY A 12 1.01 -13.85 15.70
CA GLY A 12 0.75 -14.84 14.65
C GLY A 12 -0.20 -14.38 13.55
N ALA A 13 -0.28 -13.07 13.27
CA ALA A 13 -1.04 -12.58 12.13
C ALA A 13 -0.45 -13.08 10.80
N ASP A 14 -1.28 -13.27 9.78
CA ASP A 14 -0.83 -13.71 8.45
C ASP A 14 -0.35 -12.55 7.55
N GLY A 15 -0.72 -11.31 7.88
CA GLY A 15 -0.42 -10.15 7.06
C GLY A 15 -0.92 -8.84 7.68
N LEU A 16 -0.60 -7.72 7.03
CA LEU A 16 -0.96 -6.38 7.48
C LEU A 16 -1.79 -5.63 6.44
N LEU A 17 -2.83 -4.94 6.91
CA LEU A 17 -3.45 -3.83 6.16
C LEU A 17 -2.97 -2.51 6.77
N ALA A 18 -2.07 -1.83 6.08
CA ALA A 18 -1.43 -0.60 6.57
C ALA A 18 -2.32 0.62 6.28
N MET A 19 -2.86 1.21 7.35
CA MET A 19 -3.64 2.45 7.29
C MET A 19 -2.75 3.67 7.00
N PRO A 20 -3.32 4.76 6.44
CA PRO A 20 -2.65 6.06 6.34
C PRO A 20 -2.07 6.56 7.68
N PRO A 21 -0.95 7.31 7.67
CA PRO A 21 -0.42 7.94 8.87
C PRO A 21 -1.47 8.83 9.55
N TYR A 22 -1.66 8.67 10.85
CA TYR A 22 -2.68 9.43 11.58
C TYR A 22 -2.27 10.90 11.76
N LEU A 23 -3.15 11.84 11.37
CA LEU A 23 -3.00 13.30 11.52
C LEU A 23 -1.80 13.94 10.79
N VAL A 24 -1.11 13.19 9.92
CA VAL A 24 0.05 13.69 9.18
C VAL A 24 -0.24 13.66 7.69
N VAL A 25 -0.17 14.80 7.02
CA VAL A 25 -0.20 14.86 5.55
C VAL A 25 1.25 14.85 5.07
N ALA A 26 1.70 13.72 4.55
CA ALA A 26 3.02 13.57 3.96
C ALA A 26 2.95 13.75 2.44
N ASP A 27 4.07 14.16 1.84
CA ASP A 27 4.23 14.09 0.40
C ASP A 27 4.44 12.63 -0.07
N GLN A 28 4.53 12.43 -1.39
CA GLN A 28 4.65 11.09 -1.96
C GLN A 28 5.93 10.36 -1.50
N GLU A 29 7.05 11.09 -1.39
CA GLU A 29 8.30 10.53 -0.89
C GLU A 29 8.18 10.12 0.58
N GLY A 30 7.61 10.96 1.43
CA GLY A 30 7.36 10.67 2.84
C GLY A 30 6.43 9.48 3.04
N LEU A 31 5.38 9.36 2.22
CA LEU A 31 4.49 8.20 2.23
C LEU A 31 5.24 6.93 1.82
N LEU A 32 5.98 6.95 0.72
CA LEU A 32 6.79 5.81 0.27
C LEU A 32 7.77 5.34 1.36
N ASN A 33 8.51 6.29 1.95
CA ASN A 33 9.46 6.01 3.03
C ASN A 33 8.76 5.42 4.26
N HIS A 34 7.57 5.92 4.61
CA HIS A 34 6.80 5.39 5.73
C HIS A 34 6.43 3.92 5.54
N TYR A 35 5.86 3.55 4.39
CA TYR A 35 5.43 2.18 4.13
C TYR A 35 6.60 1.24 3.87
N ALA A 36 7.68 1.70 3.25
CA ALA A 36 8.90 0.91 3.10
C ALA A 36 9.53 0.58 4.47
N ALA A 37 9.60 1.57 5.37
CA ALA A 37 10.08 1.34 6.73
C ALA A 37 9.16 0.40 7.53
N LEU A 38 7.85 0.45 7.30
CA LEU A 38 6.89 -0.49 7.90
C LEU A 38 7.11 -1.92 7.42
N ALA A 39 7.15 -2.13 6.10
CA ALA A 39 7.34 -3.45 5.49
C ALA A 39 8.69 -4.08 5.86
N ALA A 40 9.76 -3.28 5.96
CA ALA A 40 11.08 -3.76 6.37
C ALA A 40 11.17 -4.17 7.86
N ALA A 41 10.20 -3.79 8.68
CA ALA A 41 10.26 -4.02 10.13
C ALA A 41 9.61 -5.33 10.59
N THR A 42 9.04 -6.11 9.67
CA THR A 42 8.28 -7.35 9.94
C THR A 42 8.46 -8.35 8.79
N GLY A 43 8.27 -9.64 9.06
CA GLY A 43 8.15 -10.67 8.02
C GLY A 43 6.78 -10.75 7.36
N LEU A 44 5.79 -9.98 7.83
CA LEU A 44 4.42 -10.03 7.33
C LEU A 44 4.25 -9.31 5.99
N GLU A 45 3.55 -9.98 5.06
CA GLU A 45 3.13 -9.36 3.81
C GLU A 45 2.15 -8.20 4.10
N THR A 46 2.38 -7.08 3.44
CA THR A 46 1.68 -5.82 3.71
C THR A 46 0.91 -5.34 2.49
N ILE A 47 -0.37 -5.02 2.70
CA ILE A 47 -1.22 -4.30 1.74
C ILE A 47 -1.35 -2.85 2.23
N VAL A 48 -1.01 -1.90 1.37
CA VAL A 48 -1.14 -0.47 1.68
C VAL A 48 -2.58 -0.02 1.42
N TYR A 49 -3.15 0.78 2.33
CA TYR A 49 -4.50 1.31 2.16
C TYR A 49 -4.48 2.77 1.70
N GLN A 50 -4.89 3.01 0.45
CA GLN A 50 -5.12 4.34 -0.09
C GLN A 50 -6.47 4.89 0.40
N ARG A 51 -6.45 5.92 1.25
CA ARG A 51 -7.64 6.61 1.78
C ARG A 51 -7.26 7.94 2.43
N ASP A 52 -8.19 8.88 2.44
CA ASP A 52 -8.11 10.16 3.17
C ASP A 52 -6.83 10.95 2.84
N ASN A 53 -5.88 11.05 3.77
CA ASN A 53 -4.64 11.80 3.63
C ASN A 53 -3.51 11.04 2.91
N ALA A 54 -3.72 9.79 2.50
CA ALA A 54 -2.79 9.03 1.67
C ALA A 54 -3.47 8.66 0.34
N VAL A 55 -3.34 9.55 -0.64
CA VAL A 55 -3.73 9.32 -2.04
C VAL A 55 -2.45 9.29 -2.87
N PHE A 56 -2.19 8.17 -3.55
CA PHE A 56 -0.91 7.93 -4.21
C PHE A 56 -0.98 8.28 -5.70
N THR A 57 0.16 8.72 -6.24
CA THR A 57 0.33 8.78 -7.70
C THR A 57 0.63 7.38 -8.26
N PRO A 58 0.38 7.13 -9.56
CA PRO A 58 0.77 5.89 -10.22
C PRO A 58 2.24 5.52 -10.03
N GLU A 59 3.14 6.51 -10.10
CA GLU A 59 4.59 6.31 -9.93
C GLU A 59 4.93 5.85 -8.51
N THR A 60 4.25 6.40 -7.51
CA THR A 60 4.47 6.01 -6.12
C THR A 60 3.97 4.60 -5.85
N VAL A 61 2.83 4.20 -6.44
CA VAL A 61 2.35 2.80 -6.32
C VAL A 61 3.29 1.82 -7.02
N VAL A 62 3.90 2.20 -8.16
CA VAL A 62 4.94 1.37 -8.78
C VAL A 62 6.15 1.21 -7.85
N ALA A 63 6.58 2.27 -7.16
CA ALA A 63 7.66 2.19 -6.19
C ALA A 63 7.29 1.32 -4.98
N LEU A 64 6.05 1.44 -4.48
CA LEU A 64 5.53 0.56 -3.43
C LEU A 64 5.51 -0.90 -3.89
N ALA A 65 5.07 -1.19 -5.10
CA ALA A 65 5.06 -2.55 -5.66
C ALA A 65 6.47 -3.14 -5.83
N ARG A 66 7.50 -2.31 -6.00
CA ARG A 66 8.92 -2.76 -6.00
C ARG A 66 9.49 -2.98 -4.61
N THR A 67 8.78 -2.57 -3.56
CA THR A 67 9.28 -2.61 -2.18
C THR A 67 9.05 -4.01 -1.60
N PRO A 68 10.11 -4.72 -1.17
CA PRO A 68 9.96 -6.06 -0.57
C PRO A 68 8.99 -6.05 0.61
N GLY A 69 8.09 -7.04 0.64
CA GLY A 69 7.07 -7.17 1.67
C GLY A 69 5.78 -6.37 1.42
N ILE A 70 5.76 -5.44 0.45
CA ILE A 70 4.52 -4.79 0.01
C ILE A 70 3.95 -5.54 -1.18
N ILE A 71 2.80 -6.18 -1.00
CA ILE A 71 2.21 -7.10 -1.99
C ILE A 71 0.95 -6.55 -2.67
N GLY A 72 0.43 -5.41 -2.22
CA GLY A 72 -0.77 -4.87 -2.83
C GLY A 72 -1.22 -3.50 -2.33
N LEU A 73 -2.26 -3.01 -3.00
CA LEU A 73 -2.96 -1.77 -2.69
C LEU A 73 -4.46 -2.05 -2.49
N LYS A 74 -4.99 -1.62 -1.35
CA LYS A 74 -6.43 -1.45 -1.16
C LYS A 74 -6.80 -0.02 -1.52
N ASP A 75 -7.80 0.18 -2.38
CA ASP A 75 -8.32 1.51 -2.69
C ASP A 75 -9.60 1.79 -1.90
N GLY A 76 -9.56 2.81 -1.05
CA GLY A 76 -10.72 3.31 -0.30
C GLY A 76 -11.05 4.75 -0.64
N TYR A 77 -10.34 5.33 -1.62
CA TYR A 77 -10.57 6.68 -2.13
C TYR A 77 -11.70 6.67 -3.17
N GLY A 78 -11.74 5.66 -4.06
CA GLY A 78 -12.87 5.43 -4.95
C GLY A 78 -12.86 6.26 -6.23
N ASP A 79 -11.72 6.84 -6.60
CA ASP A 79 -11.52 7.48 -7.90
C ASP A 79 -11.15 6.42 -8.95
N LEU A 80 -12.12 6.07 -9.80
CA LEU A 80 -11.97 5.01 -10.81
C LEU A 80 -10.95 5.34 -11.90
N ASP A 81 -10.77 6.62 -12.23
CA ASP A 81 -9.82 7.06 -13.24
C ASP A 81 -8.38 6.97 -12.68
N LEU A 82 -8.17 7.45 -11.45
CA LEU A 82 -6.90 7.26 -10.76
C LEU A 82 -6.57 5.78 -10.56
N MET A 83 -7.54 4.97 -10.10
CA MET A 83 -7.36 3.53 -9.92
C MET A 83 -6.91 2.85 -11.23
N GLN A 84 -7.54 3.17 -12.36
CA GLN A 84 -7.16 2.62 -13.66
C GLN A 84 -5.74 3.01 -14.06
N ARG A 85 -5.36 4.28 -13.87
CA ARG A 85 -3.98 4.73 -14.13
C ARG A 85 -2.96 4.00 -13.27
N ILE A 86 -3.24 3.83 -11.98
CA ILE A 86 -2.38 3.10 -11.04
C ILE A 86 -2.19 1.64 -11.49
N VAL A 87 -3.29 0.92 -11.74
CA VAL A 87 -3.27 -0.48 -12.16
C VAL A 87 -2.52 -0.65 -13.48
N SER A 88 -2.78 0.25 -14.44
CA SER A 88 -2.09 0.27 -15.74
C SER A 88 -0.58 0.47 -15.56
N ALA A 89 -0.16 1.48 -14.79
CA ALA A 89 1.25 1.79 -14.55
C ALA A 89 2.01 0.62 -13.92
N VAL A 90 1.44 -0.04 -12.90
CA VAL A 90 2.05 -1.22 -12.27
C VAL A 90 2.17 -2.37 -13.26
N ARG A 91 1.10 -2.71 -13.99
CA ARG A 91 1.15 -3.81 -14.97
C ARG A 91 2.13 -3.57 -16.11
N THR A 92 2.30 -2.31 -16.54
CA THR A 92 3.27 -1.95 -17.58
C THR A 92 4.71 -2.03 -17.07
N GLN A 93 4.99 -1.55 -15.87
CA GLN A 93 6.36 -1.46 -15.35
C GLN A 93 6.85 -2.73 -14.63
N LEU A 94 5.92 -3.58 -14.19
CA LEU A 94 6.16 -4.83 -13.48
C LEU A 94 5.36 -5.97 -14.15
N PRO A 95 5.66 -6.30 -15.42
CA PRO A 95 4.93 -7.33 -16.13
C PRO A 95 5.13 -8.70 -15.48
N GLY A 96 4.03 -9.39 -15.18
CA GLY A 96 4.05 -10.72 -14.53
C GLY A 96 4.19 -10.69 -13.01
N ASP A 97 4.31 -9.50 -12.40
CA ASP A 97 4.24 -9.35 -10.95
C ASP A 97 2.79 -9.49 -10.46
N ALA A 98 2.61 -10.17 -9.33
CA ALA A 98 1.32 -10.48 -8.72
C ALA A 98 0.87 -9.39 -7.73
N PHE A 99 1.19 -8.12 -8.01
CA PHE A 99 0.76 -7.02 -7.16
C PHE A 99 -0.77 -6.94 -7.08
N LEU A 100 -1.30 -7.12 -5.87
CA LEU A 100 -2.72 -7.29 -5.61
C LEU A 100 -3.43 -5.94 -5.53
N TYR A 101 -4.64 -5.90 -6.10
CA TYR A 101 -5.52 -4.73 -6.01
C TYR A 101 -6.86 -5.12 -5.41
N PHE A 102 -7.26 -4.39 -4.36
CA PHE A 102 -8.54 -4.59 -3.67
C PHE A 102 -9.38 -3.32 -3.74
N ASN A 103 -10.53 -3.38 -4.40
CA ASN A 103 -11.47 -2.27 -4.39
C ASN A 103 -12.20 -2.20 -3.04
N GLY A 104 -12.36 -1.00 -2.50
CA GLY A 104 -13.11 -0.71 -1.28
C GLY A 104 -14.48 -0.05 -1.51
N LEU A 105 -14.86 0.19 -2.77
CA LEU A 105 -16.19 0.70 -3.11
C LEU A 105 -17.27 -0.39 -2.87
N PRO A 106 -18.44 -0.04 -2.29
CA PRO A 106 -19.47 -1.02 -1.92
C PRO A 106 -20.14 -1.79 -3.07
N THR A 107 -19.82 -1.47 -4.32
CA THR A 107 -20.60 -1.88 -5.50
C THR A 107 -19.77 -2.60 -6.57
N ALA A 108 -18.59 -3.11 -6.22
CA ALA A 108 -17.77 -3.92 -7.13
C ALA A 108 -18.09 -5.41 -7.01
#